data_AF-A0A2G9GU86-F1
#
_entry.id   AF-A0A2G9GU86-F1
#
_cell.length_a   1.000
_cell.length_b   1.000
_cell.length_c   1.000
_cell.angle_alpha   90.00
_cell.angle_beta   90.00
_cell.angle_gamma   90.00
#
_symmetry.space_group_name_H-M   'P 1'
#
loop_
_entity.id
_entity.type
_entity.pdbx_description
1 polymer ?
#
loop_
_entity_poly.entity_id
_entity_poly.type
_entity_poly.pdbx_seq_one_letter_code
_entity_poly.pdbx_strand_id
1 'polypeptide(L)'
;MIPKIIIFLIINLFILNKSEAKSHKNPLPNVPSPAPTSDQPKPEKYTPQYKKFLQACQKRIEDECTDEIARNLIRHEKVSKNCCSQLVNMGPDCHRALIYAEKRVTKGKNREKIVSESEDLYKKCEKMVPRRPKAYPKLPARKYRPDYEEYLQHCGKKITETCGEEVVYAIIGKNKTVNKGCCKKLLYMGKECHEEFVEGLERLAGYNKGRHEDKVNGKKVWRHCEKAVGHK
;
A
#
# COMPACT_ATOMS: atom_id res chain seq x y z
N MET A 1 6.22 -5.72 22.77
CA MET A 1 5.74 -4.40 23.24
C MET A 1 4.97 -3.72 22.11
N ILE A 2 3.64 -3.78 22.18
CA ILE A 2 2.73 -3.22 21.18
C ILE A 2 2.44 -1.77 21.64
N PRO A 3 2.91 -0.72 20.93
CA PRO A 3 2.68 0.65 21.39
C PRO A 3 1.20 1.00 21.24
N LYS A 4 0.69 1.73 22.24
CA LYS A 4 -0.71 2.03 22.59
C LYS A 4 -1.54 2.81 21.54
N ILE A 5 -1.18 2.74 20.26
CA ILE A 5 -1.84 3.42 19.13
C ILE A 5 -3.19 2.76 18.78
N ILE A 6 -3.49 1.57 19.31
CA ILE A 6 -4.80 0.92 19.15
C ILE A 6 -5.86 1.52 20.09
N ILE A 7 -5.50 2.36 21.07
CA ILE A 7 -6.45 2.80 22.11
C ILE A 7 -7.08 4.18 21.85
N PHE A 8 -6.46 5.10 21.09
CA PHE A 8 -7.05 6.45 20.96
C PHE A 8 -8.08 6.65 19.83
N LEU A 9 -8.16 5.73 18.86
CA LEU A 9 -9.29 5.71 17.90
C LEU A 9 -10.42 4.75 18.30
N ILE A 10 -10.31 4.12 19.47
CA ILE A 10 -11.37 3.27 20.07
C ILE A 10 -12.09 3.98 21.22
N ILE A 11 -11.59 5.11 21.77
CA ILE A 11 -12.20 5.71 22.97
C ILE A 11 -13.40 6.66 22.69
N ASN A 12 -13.64 7.16 21.47
CA ASN A 12 -14.76 8.11 21.25
C ASN A 12 -15.83 7.71 20.21
N LEU A 13 -15.85 6.45 19.75
CA LEU A 13 -17.00 5.89 19.01
C LEU A 13 -17.86 4.92 19.84
N PHE A 14 -17.51 4.68 21.11
CA PHE A 14 -18.27 3.83 22.04
C PHE A 14 -19.17 4.61 23.03
N ILE A 15 -19.28 5.95 22.92
CA ILE A 15 -20.12 6.76 23.83
C ILE A 15 -21.54 7.05 23.28
N LEU A 16 -21.94 6.54 22.10
CA LEU A 16 -23.32 6.65 21.62
C LEU A 16 -23.86 5.32 21.10
N ASN A 17 -23.98 4.32 21.98
CA ASN A 17 -25.17 3.46 22.06
C ASN A 17 -24.99 2.41 23.17
N LYS A 18 -25.49 2.75 24.36
CA LYS A 18 -25.89 1.76 25.35
C LYS A 18 -27.40 1.56 25.18
N SER A 19 -27.83 0.38 24.75
CA SER A 19 -29.07 -0.23 25.24
C SER A 19 -28.91 -1.74 25.17
N GLU A 20 -29.03 -2.36 26.35
CA GLU A 20 -28.94 -3.78 26.67
C GLU A 20 -29.92 -4.62 25.84
N ALA A 21 -29.63 -5.88 25.52
CA ALA A 21 -30.03 -7.10 26.24
C ALA A 21 -30.41 -8.11 25.12
N LYS A 22 -30.30 -9.43 25.17
CA LYS A 22 -30.02 -10.43 26.21
C LYS A 22 -29.59 -11.72 25.47
N SER A 23 -28.77 -12.50 26.14
CA SER A 23 -28.34 -13.86 25.81
C SER A 23 -29.51 -14.86 25.78
N HIS A 24 -29.50 -15.81 24.85
CA HIS A 24 -30.08 -17.16 25.07
C HIS A 24 -29.20 -18.23 24.43
N LYS A 25 -28.67 -19.12 25.28
CA LYS A 25 -28.01 -20.38 24.93
C LYS A 25 -29.07 -21.46 24.71
N ASN A 26 -28.79 -22.44 23.85
CA ASN A 26 -29.12 -23.85 24.07
C ASN A 26 -28.14 -24.77 23.31
N PRO A 27 -27.71 -25.91 23.88
CA PRO A 27 -26.74 -26.85 23.27
C PRO A 27 -27.33 -28.20 22.82
N LEU A 28 -26.64 -28.90 21.90
CA LEU A 28 -26.43 -30.37 21.69
C LEU A 28 -26.41 -30.75 20.17
N PRO A 29 -25.86 -31.91 19.74
CA PRO A 29 -24.78 -32.76 20.28
C PRO A 29 -23.70 -33.18 19.24
N ASN A 30 -22.71 -33.93 19.75
CA ASN A 30 -21.45 -34.39 19.14
C ASN A 30 -21.53 -35.26 17.87
N VAL A 31 -20.56 -35.09 16.98
CA VAL A 31 -20.00 -36.15 16.11
C VAL A 31 -18.46 -36.06 16.16
N PRO A 32 -17.72 -37.13 16.49
CA PRO A 32 -16.26 -37.12 16.46
C PRO A 32 -15.70 -37.73 15.16
N SER A 33 -14.69 -37.09 14.57
CA SER A 33 -13.69 -37.77 13.72
C SER A 33 -12.35 -37.00 13.69
N PRO A 34 -11.19 -37.67 13.53
CA PRO A 34 -9.90 -37.16 14.03
C PRO A 34 -8.92 -36.61 12.96
N ALA A 35 -8.21 -35.54 13.37
CA ALA A 35 -6.83 -35.08 13.06
C ALA A 35 -6.42 -34.69 11.60
N PRO A 36 -5.33 -33.90 11.37
CA PRO A 36 -4.57 -32.98 12.24
C PRO A 36 -4.39 -31.53 11.65
N THR A 37 -4.06 -30.59 12.54
CA THR A 37 -3.20 -29.39 12.37
C THR A 37 -3.44 -28.38 11.25
N SER A 38 -3.76 -27.14 11.65
CA SER A 38 -2.96 -25.98 11.23
C SER A 38 -3.23 -24.77 12.15
N ASP A 39 -2.44 -24.61 13.20
CA ASP A 39 -2.19 -23.28 13.78
C ASP A 39 -1.41 -22.47 12.74
N GLN A 40 -2.07 -22.01 11.68
CA GLN A 40 -1.47 -21.04 10.78
C GLN A 40 -1.41 -19.70 11.50
N PRO A 41 -0.22 -19.09 11.66
CA PRO A 41 -0.11 -17.73 12.14
C PRO A 41 -0.91 -16.82 11.21
N LYS A 42 -1.88 -16.11 11.77
CA LYS A 42 -2.63 -15.05 11.07
C LYS A 42 -1.65 -14.19 10.26
N PRO A 43 -1.81 -14.06 8.94
CA PRO A 43 -0.80 -13.44 8.09
C PRO A 43 -0.47 -12.03 8.59
N GLU A 44 0.82 -11.80 8.80
CA GLU A 44 1.33 -10.56 9.36
C GLU A 44 0.96 -9.39 8.43
N LYS A 45 0.17 -8.43 8.92
CA LYS A 45 -0.50 -7.39 8.10
C LYS A 45 0.45 -6.48 7.29
N TYR A 46 1.73 -6.40 7.69
CA TYR A 46 2.75 -5.54 7.11
C TYR A 46 4.13 -6.20 7.18
N THR A 47 4.96 -5.99 6.16
CA THR A 47 6.37 -6.41 6.16
C THR A 47 7.19 -5.64 7.21
N PRO A 48 8.31 -6.18 7.71
CA PRO A 48 9.20 -5.47 8.63
C PRO A 48 9.70 -4.12 8.09
N GLN A 49 9.99 -4.03 6.79
CA GLN A 49 10.45 -2.81 6.13
C GLN A 49 9.37 -1.74 6.18
N TYR A 50 8.12 -2.11 5.87
CA TYR A 50 7.00 -1.17 5.94
C TYR A 50 6.67 -0.75 7.37
N LYS A 51 6.74 -1.68 8.35
CA LYS A 51 6.59 -1.34 9.77
C LYS A 51 7.62 -0.31 10.24
N LYS A 52 8.90 -0.50 9.90
CA LYS A 52 9.98 0.43 10.24
C LYS A 52 9.73 1.81 9.62
N PHE A 53 9.25 1.85 8.38
CA PHE A 53 8.88 3.09 7.71
C PHE A 53 7.71 3.80 8.42
N LEU A 54 6.62 3.11 8.73
CA LEU A 54 5.48 3.70 9.46
C LEU A 54 5.90 4.25 10.82
N GLN A 55 6.73 3.53 11.57
CA GLN A 55 7.26 4.00 12.86
C GLN A 55 8.11 5.26 12.70
N ALA A 56 8.94 5.34 11.66
CA ALA A 56 9.74 6.53 11.37
C ALA A 56 8.87 7.74 10.98
N CYS A 57 7.72 7.50 10.34
CA CYS A 57 6.74 8.54 10.04
C CYS A 57 6.00 9.03 11.30
N GLN A 58 5.54 8.11 12.16
CA GLN A 58 4.84 8.44 13.40
C GLN A 58 5.68 9.30 14.35
N LYS A 59 6.99 9.04 14.44
CA LYS A 59 7.92 9.83 15.27
C LYS A 59 8.08 11.30 14.86
N ARG A 60 7.46 11.74 13.76
CA ARG A 60 7.58 13.11 13.24
C ARG A 60 6.40 14.01 13.60
N ILE A 61 5.41 13.47 14.28
CA ILE A 61 4.24 14.18 14.73
C ILE A 61 4.03 13.89 16.21
N GLU A 62 3.76 14.94 16.97
CA GLU A 62 3.47 14.87 18.39
C GLU A 62 2.00 14.47 18.61
N ASP A 63 1.71 13.91 19.79
CA ASP A 63 0.37 13.44 20.14
C ASP A 63 -0.63 14.61 20.14
N GLU A 64 -0.23 15.79 20.63
CA GLU A 64 -1.06 16.99 20.64
C GLU A 64 -1.46 17.44 19.23
N CYS A 65 -0.53 17.35 18.28
CA CYS A 65 -0.82 17.66 16.87
C CYS A 65 -1.71 16.58 16.24
N THR A 66 -1.52 15.32 16.60
CA THR A 66 -2.40 14.23 16.15
C THR A 66 -3.84 14.46 16.61
N ASP A 67 -4.03 14.95 17.84
CA ASP A 67 -5.34 15.31 18.38
C ASP A 67 -5.96 16.52 17.68
N GLU A 68 -5.18 17.56 17.36
CA GLU A 68 -5.65 18.70 16.55
C GLU A 68 -6.14 18.25 15.18
N ILE A 69 -5.41 17.34 14.51
CA ILE A 69 -5.81 16.76 13.22
C ILE A 69 -7.13 16.00 13.39
N ALA A 70 -7.26 15.15 14.41
CA ALA A 70 -8.48 14.39 14.64
C ALA A 70 -9.69 15.30 14.87
N ARG A 71 -9.54 16.37 15.67
CA ARG A 71 -10.61 17.38 15.87
C ARG A 71 -10.92 18.15 14.60
N ASN A 72 -9.94 18.46 13.76
CA ASN A 72 -10.19 19.05 12.45
C ASN A 72 -11.00 18.12 11.55
N LEU A 73 -10.65 16.84 11.45
CA LEU A 73 -11.34 15.88 10.58
C LEU A 73 -12.77 15.59 11.06
N ILE A 74 -13.01 15.58 12.38
CA ILE A 74 -14.33 15.23 12.94
C ILE A 74 -15.22 16.46 13.11
N ARG A 75 -14.65 17.57 13.59
CA ARG A 75 -15.37 18.77 14.05
C ARG A 75 -15.03 20.03 13.27
N HIS A 76 -14.17 19.94 12.25
CA HIS A 76 -13.74 21.07 11.42
C HIS A 76 -13.07 22.20 12.22
N GLU A 77 -12.51 21.87 13.40
CA GLU A 77 -11.74 22.81 14.21
C GLU A 77 -10.47 23.27 13.49
N LYS A 78 -9.93 24.43 13.86
CA LYS A 78 -8.71 24.95 13.23
C LYS A 78 -7.48 24.15 13.69
N VAL A 79 -6.59 23.85 12.75
CA VAL A 79 -5.25 23.30 13.03
C VAL A 79 -4.26 24.44 13.16
N SER A 80 -3.41 24.37 14.19
CA SER A 80 -2.38 25.37 14.46
C SER A 80 -1.29 25.38 13.37
N LYS A 81 -0.60 26.52 13.20
CA LYS A 81 0.57 26.59 12.30
C LYS A 81 1.68 25.62 12.72
N ASN A 82 1.86 25.42 14.03
CA ASN A 82 2.84 24.46 14.55
C ASN A 82 2.48 23.03 14.13
N CYS A 83 1.23 22.62 14.33
CA CYS A 83 0.79 21.30 13.92
C CYS A 83 0.85 21.13 12.39
N CYS A 84 0.43 22.13 11.61
CA CYS A 84 0.61 22.10 10.15
C CYS A 84 2.09 21.93 9.75
N SER A 85 3.02 22.56 10.46
CA SER A 85 4.47 22.38 10.24
C SER A 85 4.88 20.94 10.48
N GLN A 86 4.46 20.30 11.57
CA GLN A 86 4.75 18.89 11.84
C GLN A 86 4.17 17.99 10.74
N LEU A 87 2.90 18.21 10.39
CA LEU A 87 2.17 17.45 9.38
C LEU A 87 2.85 17.51 8.01
N VAL A 88 3.27 18.67 7.53
CA VAL A 88 3.91 18.72 6.20
C VAL A 88 5.37 18.24 6.24
N ASN A 89 6.08 18.43 7.36
CA ASN A 89 7.49 18.05 7.52
C ASN A 89 7.72 16.55 7.76
N MET A 90 6.67 15.74 7.93
CA MET A 90 6.81 14.28 7.82
C MET A 90 7.02 13.83 6.37
N GLY A 91 6.60 14.65 5.40
CA GLY A 91 6.65 14.37 3.97
C GLY A 91 5.38 13.68 3.45
N PRO A 92 5.09 13.82 2.15
CA PRO A 92 3.84 13.33 1.55
C PRO A 92 3.71 11.80 1.60
N ASP A 93 4.82 11.07 1.47
CA ASP A 93 4.80 9.60 1.57
C ASP A 93 4.42 9.12 2.96
N CYS A 94 4.90 9.79 4.01
CA CYS A 94 4.53 9.47 5.38
C CYS A 94 3.05 9.74 5.64
N HIS A 95 2.55 10.91 5.23
CA HIS A 95 1.15 11.26 5.38
C HIS A 95 0.24 10.22 4.71
N ARG A 96 0.44 9.93 3.42
CA ARG A 96 -0.36 8.93 2.69
C ARG A 96 -0.29 7.53 3.31
N ALA A 97 0.90 7.11 3.75
CA ALA A 97 1.08 5.78 4.31
C ALA A 97 0.41 5.61 5.67
N LEU A 98 0.41 6.65 6.51
CA LEU A 98 -0.30 6.64 7.78
C LEU A 98 -1.81 6.65 7.56
N ILE A 99 -2.32 7.45 6.62
CA ILE A 99 -3.74 7.45 6.25
C ILE A 99 -4.16 6.11 5.66
N TYR A 100 -3.34 5.50 4.80
CA TYR A 100 -3.61 4.16 4.28
C TYR A 100 -3.60 3.09 5.39
N ALA A 101 -2.66 3.17 6.32
CA ALA A 101 -2.61 2.25 7.46
C ALA A 101 -3.86 2.38 8.34
N GLU A 102 -4.32 3.61 8.57
CA GLU A 102 -5.53 3.93 9.32
C GLU A 102 -6.78 3.40 8.59
N LYS A 103 -6.92 3.68 7.29
CA LYS A 103 -7.98 3.14 6.42
C LYS A 103 -8.13 1.61 6.51
N ARG A 104 -7.05 0.87 6.78
CA ARG A 104 -7.09 -0.59 6.93
C ARG A 104 -7.49 -1.05 8.33
N VAL A 105 -7.50 -0.19 9.34
CA VAL A 105 -7.93 -0.53 10.71
C VAL A 105 -9.31 0.05 11.04
N THR A 106 -9.65 1.23 10.53
CA THR A 106 -10.97 1.84 10.71
C THR A 106 -12.04 1.05 9.95
N LYS A 107 -13.15 0.73 10.61
CA LYS A 107 -14.36 0.15 10.00
C LYS A 107 -15.47 1.20 10.03
N GLY A 108 -16.16 1.45 8.91
CA GLY A 108 -17.30 2.37 8.88
C GLY A 108 -17.58 3.01 7.52
N LYS A 109 -18.77 3.59 7.37
CA LYS A 109 -19.28 4.19 6.11
C LYS A 109 -18.61 5.51 5.71
N ASN A 110 -17.82 6.13 6.60
CA ASN A 110 -17.22 7.46 6.39
C ASN A 110 -15.71 7.43 6.10
N ARG A 111 -15.16 6.25 5.79
CA ARG A 111 -13.72 6.05 5.67
C ARG A 111 -13.12 6.82 4.49
N GLU A 112 -13.77 6.77 3.34
CA GLU A 112 -13.36 7.48 2.12
C GLU A 112 -13.41 9.00 2.34
N LYS A 113 -14.40 9.48 3.10
CA LYS A 113 -14.52 10.88 3.48
C LYS A 113 -13.33 11.34 4.34
N ILE A 114 -12.99 10.59 5.39
CA ILE A 114 -11.84 10.90 6.27
C ILE A 114 -10.52 10.96 5.50
N VAL A 115 -10.32 10.03 4.54
CA VAL A 115 -9.14 10.04 3.67
C VAL A 115 -9.10 11.32 2.85
N SER A 116 -10.21 11.70 2.21
CA SER A 116 -10.29 12.93 1.41
C SER A 116 -10.03 14.18 2.25
N GLU A 117 -10.66 14.29 3.42
CA GLU A 117 -10.49 15.44 4.31
C GLU A 117 -9.05 15.54 4.85
N SER A 118 -8.38 14.42 5.10
CA SER A 118 -6.99 14.42 5.51
C SER A 118 -6.05 14.90 4.40
N GLU A 119 -6.29 14.52 3.15
CA GLU A 119 -5.54 15.04 2.00
C GLU A 119 -5.76 16.54 1.80
N ASP A 120 -7.00 17.02 1.99
CA ASP A 120 -7.31 18.45 1.87
C ASP A 120 -6.70 19.27 3.01
N LEU A 121 -6.69 18.75 4.24
CA LEU A 121 -5.98 19.34 5.36
C LEU A 121 -4.47 19.40 5.07
N TYR A 122 -3.87 18.34 4.53
CA TYR A 122 -2.45 18.32 4.17
C TYR A 122 -2.14 19.43 3.16
N LYS A 123 -2.91 19.54 2.06
CA LYS A 123 -2.78 20.61 1.05
C LYS A 123 -2.97 22.00 1.63
N LYS A 124 -3.90 22.15 2.58
CA LYS A 124 -4.11 23.42 3.28
C LYS A 124 -2.87 23.78 4.11
N CYS A 125 -2.31 22.83 4.86
CA CYS A 125 -1.09 23.04 5.62
C CYS A 125 0.11 23.35 4.71
N GLU A 126 0.25 22.72 3.53
CA GLU A 126 1.29 23.06 2.54
C GLU A 126 1.27 24.54 2.13
N LYS A 127 0.08 25.16 2.07
CA LYS A 127 -0.09 26.58 1.75
C LYS A 127 0.20 27.48 2.95
N MET A 128 0.05 26.97 4.18
CA MET A 128 0.17 27.75 5.41
C MET A 128 1.61 27.85 5.92
N VAL A 129 2.45 26.86 5.63
CA VAL A 129 3.81 26.78 6.17
C VAL A 129 4.82 26.43 5.07
N PRO A 130 6.02 27.03 5.07
CA PRO A 130 7.04 26.68 4.11
C PRO A 130 7.51 25.26 4.36
N ARG A 131 7.58 24.47 3.28
CA ARG A 131 8.23 23.16 3.32
C ARG A 131 9.70 23.33 3.63
N ARG A 132 10.18 22.70 4.69
CA ARG A 132 11.62 22.59 4.94
C ARG A 132 12.09 21.26 4.35
N PRO A 133 13.01 21.24 3.38
CA PRO A 133 13.55 20.00 2.84
C PRO A 133 14.38 19.30 3.92
N LYS A 134 13.73 18.53 4.79
CA LYS A 134 14.36 17.56 5.68
C LYS A 134 14.44 16.24 4.94
N ALA A 135 15.44 15.42 5.27
CA ALA A 135 15.46 14.03 4.84
C ALA A 135 14.23 13.33 5.43
N TYR A 136 13.24 13.00 4.59
CA TYR A 136 12.06 12.23 4.98
C TYR A 136 12.40 10.73 5.04
N PRO A 137 11.66 9.93 5.83
CA PRO A 137 11.72 8.49 5.72
C PRO A 137 11.41 8.09 4.28
N LYS A 138 12.30 7.31 3.66
CA LYS A 138 12.09 6.84 2.30
C LYS A 138 11.06 5.73 2.31
N LEU A 139 10.01 5.88 1.50
CA LEU A 139 9.04 4.84 1.26
C LEU A 139 9.77 3.57 0.77
N PRO A 140 9.54 2.39 1.36
CA PRO A 140 10.29 1.19 0.96
C PRO A 140 9.93 0.79 -0.47
N ALA A 141 10.75 -0.07 -1.07
CA ALA A 141 10.45 -0.65 -2.38
C ALA A 141 9.03 -1.24 -2.39
N ARG A 142 8.32 -1.11 -3.52
CA ARG A 142 6.88 -1.41 -3.61
C ARG A 142 6.55 -2.83 -3.17
N LYS A 143 7.45 -3.77 -3.46
CA LYS A 143 7.38 -5.18 -3.03
C LYS A 143 7.25 -5.43 -1.52
N TYR A 144 7.50 -4.42 -0.69
CA TYR A 144 7.33 -4.45 0.77
C TYR A 144 6.07 -3.72 1.24
N ARG A 145 5.36 -3.02 0.35
CA ARG A 145 4.18 -2.22 0.68
C ARG A 145 2.91 -3.09 0.71
N PRO A 146 1.92 -2.72 1.53
CA PRO A 146 0.69 -3.49 1.71
C PRO A 146 -0.25 -3.55 0.49
N ASP A 147 -0.08 -2.64 -0.47
CA ASP A 147 -0.86 -2.52 -1.71
C ASP A 147 -0.17 -3.20 -2.90
N TYR A 148 0.95 -3.91 -2.69
CA TYR A 148 1.76 -4.47 -3.77
C TYR A 148 0.97 -5.40 -4.69
N GLU A 149 0.18 -6.31 -4.13
CA GLU A 149 -0.62 -7.27 -4.90
C GLU A 149 -1.71 -6.58 -5.72
N GLU A 150 -2.47 -5.66 -5.09
CA GLU A 150 -3.50 -4.86 -5.78
C GLU A 150 -2.87 -4.03 -6.92
N TYR A 151 -1.69 -3.46 -6.68
CA TYR A 151 -0.94 -2.73 -7.70
C TYR A 151 -0.55 -3.63 -8.88
N LEU A 152 0.01 -4.82 -8.63
CA LEU A 152 0.36 -5.76 -9.70
C LEU A 152 -0.88 -6.21 -10.49
N GLN A 153 -2.01 -6.43 -9.82
CA GLN A 153 -3.27 -6.76 -10.48
C GLN A 153 -3.75 -5.61 -11.40
N HIS A 154 -3.66 -4.37 -10.95
CA HIS A 154 -3.97 -3.20 -11.79
C HIS A 154 -3.01 -3.06 -12.98
N CYS A 155 -1.73 -3.37 -12.81
CA CYS A 155 -0.79 -3.46 -13.91
C CYS A 155 -1.17 -4.56 -14.90
N GLY A 156 -1.48 -5.76 -14.40
CA GLY A 156 -1.84 -6.94 -15.20
C GLY A 156 -3.08 -6.69 -16.07
N LYS A 157 -4.07 -5.97 -15.56
CA LYS A 157 -5.28 -5.59 -16.34
C LYS A 157 -5.00 -4.74 -17.58
N LYS A 158 -3.82 -4.11 -17.69
CA LYS A 158 -3.45 -3.26 -18.84
C LYS A 158 -2.79 -4.05 -19.98
N ILE A 159 -2.46 -5.32 -19.76
CA ILE A 159 -1.87 -6.21 -20.76
C ILE A 159 -2.76 -7.45 -20.89
N THR A 160 -2.82 -8.05 -22.08
CA THR A 160 -3.55 -9.32 -22.26
C THR A 160 -2.70 -10.48 -21.77
N GLU A 161 -3.32 -11.58 -21.37
CA GLU A 161 -2.61 -12.80 -20.95
C GLU A 161 -1.58 -13.26 -21.99
N THR A 162 -1.98 -13.35 -23.26
CA THR A 162 -1.11 -13.71 -24.39
C THR A 162 0.12 -12.79 -24.49
N CYS A 163 -0.08 -11.48 -24.34
CA CYS A 163 1.04 -10.53 -24.41
C CYS A 163 1.90 -10.55 -23.14
N GLY A 164 1.30 -10.80 -21.97
CA GLY A 164 2.04 -11.01 -20.72
C GLY A 164 2.95 -12.22 -20.81
N GLU A 165 2.45 -13.34 -21.30
CA GLU A 165 3.23 -14.57 -21.50
C GLU A 165 4.40 -14.35 -22.47
N GLU A 166 4.15 -13.67 -23.60
CA GLU A 166 5.19 -13.34 -24.56
C GLU A 166 6.30 -12.46 -23.96
N VAL A 167 5.93 -11.46 -23.18
CA VAL A 167 6.87 -10.58 -22.46
C VAL A 167 7.67 -11.37 -21.43
N VAL A 168 7.02 -12.22 -20.63
CA VAL A 168 7.70 -13.07 -19.64
C VAL A 168 8.70 -14.00 -20.32
N TYR A 169 8.32 -14.68 -21.40
CA TYR A 169 9.25 -15.55 -22.13
C TYR A 169 10.45 -14.82 -22.74
N ALA A 170 10.25 -13.59 -23.20
CA ALA A 170 11.32 -12.74 -23.67
C ALA A 170 12.28 -12.33 -22.53
N ILE A 171 11.75 -12.07 -21.33
CA ILE A 171 12.55 -11.73 -20.14
C ILE A 171 13.39 -12.93 -19.67
N ILE A 172 12.80 -14.11 -19.53
CA ILE A 172 13.46 -15.29 -18.94
C ILE A 172 14.40 -16.03 -19.93
N GLY A 173 14.66 -15.41 -21.09
CA GLY A 173 15.64 -15.89 -22.07
C GLY A 173 15.19 -17.08 -22.92
N LYS A 174 13.88 -17.33 -23.07
CA LYS A 174 13.35 -18.39 -23.96
C LYS A 174 13.20 -17.94 -25.43
N ASN A 175 13.98 -16.94 -25.82
CA ASN A 175 14.21 -16.49 -27.19
C ASN A 175 12.95 -16.13 -28.02
N LYS A 176 11.93 -15.55 -27.37
CA LYS A 176 10.79 -14.93 -28.06
C LYS A 176 11.04 -13.43 -28.18
N THR A 177 10.96 -12.89 -29.40
CA THR A 177 10.87 -11.44 -29.61
C THR A 177 9.43 -11.01 -29.32
N VAL A 178 9.25 -9.86 -28.67
CA VAL A 178 7.91 -9.34 -28.41
C VAL A 178 7.41 -8.64 -29.68
N ASN A 179 6.27 -9.07 -30.21
CA ASN A 179 5.66 -8.54 -31.40
C ASN A 179 5.17 -7.11 -31.18
N LYS A 180 4.98 -6.36 -32.28
CA LYS A 180 4.60 -4.94 -32.23
C LYS A 180 3.28 -4.69 -31.50
N GLY A 181 2.30 -5.59 -31.62
CA GLY A 181 1.01 -5.49 -30.93
C GLY A 181 1.15 -5.59 -29.41
N CYS A 182 1.90 -6.59 -28.94
CA CYS A 182 2.20 -6.75 -27.52
C CYS A 182 3.11 -5.65 -26.99
N CYS A 183 4.03 -5.13 -27.79
CA CYS A 183 4.81 -3.96 -27.43
C CYS A 183 3.94 -2.71 -27.20
N LYS A 184 2.92 -2.46 -28.02
CA LYS A 184 1.97 -1.35 -27.76
C LYS A 184 1.26 -1.51 -26.41
N LYS A 185 0.83 -2.72 -26.06
CA LYS A 185 0.18 -2.99 -24.77
C LYS A 185 1.15 -2.87 -23.60
N LEU A 186 2.40 -3.34 -23.75
CA LEU A 186 3.43 -3.19 -22.74
C LEU A 186 3.75 -1.72 -22.46
N LEU A 187 3.91 -0.91 -23.51
CA LEU A 187 4.14 0.54 -23.37
C LEU A 187 2.92 1.24 -22.75
N TYR A 188 1.70 0.85 -23.13
CA TYR A 188 0.46 1.35 -22.52
C TYR A 188 0.34 0.98 -21.02
N MET A 189 0.74 -0.24 -20.66
CA MET A 189 0.79 -0.68 -19.27
C MET A 189 1.73 0.20 -18.43
N GLY A 190 2.84 0.62 -19.03
CA GLY A 190 3.76 1.61 -18.49
C GLY A 190 5.00 0.99 -17.85
N LYS A 191 6.07 1.81 -17.81
CA LYS A 191 7.42 1.37 -17.41
C LYS A 191 7.47 0.87 -15.97
N GLU A 192 6.82 1.58 -15.04
CA GLU A 192 6.80 1.18 -13.63
C GLU A 192 6.13 -0.18 -13.44
N CYS A 193 5.02 -0.44 -14.15
CA CYS A 193 4.35 -1.75 -14.10
C CYS A 193 5.26 -2.86 -14.63
N HIS A 194 5.96 -2.60 -15.73
CA HIS A 194 6.91 -3.56 -16.32
C HIS A 194 8.06 -3.89 -15.37
N GLU A 195 8.69 -2.88 -14.77
CA GLU A 195 9.81 -3.07 -13.84
C GLU A 195 9.40 -3.84 -12.58
N GLU A 196 8.19 -3.61 -12.07
CA GLU A 196 7.65 -4.34 -10.91
C GLU A 196 7.28 -5.79 -11.27
N PHE A 197 6.79 -6.05 -12.49
CA PHE A 197 6.61 -7.42 -12.97
C PHE A 197 7.94 -8.16 -13.07
N VAL A 198 8.98 -7.53 -13.63
CA VAL A 198 10.33 -8.10 -13.70
C VAL A 198 10.88 -8.41 -12.31
N GLU A 199 10.72 -7.51 -11.34
CA GLU A 199 11.11 -7.74 -9.94
C GLU A 199 10.28 -8.87 -9.28
N GLY A 200 9.03 -9.05 -9.72
CA GLY A 200 8.12 -10.07 -9.21
C GLY A 200 8.36 -11.49 -9.72
N LEU A 201 9.06 -11.68 -10.85
CA LEU A 201 9.27 -13.00 -11.48
C LEU A 201 9.89 -14.02 -10.54
N GLU A 202 10.75 -13.58 -9.64
CA GLU A 202 11.43 -14.44 -8.65
C GLU A 202 10.51 -15.08 -7.62
N ARG A 203 9.29 -14.56 -7.51
CA ARG A 203 8.27 -15.07 -6.59
C ARG A 203 7.39 -16.14 -7.24
N LEU A 204 7.55 -16.38 -8.54
CA LEU A 204 6.81 -17.42 -9.24
C LEU A 204 7.34 -18.80 -8.83
N ALA A 205 6.43 -19.69 -8.46
CA ALA A 205 6.78 -21.06 -8.08
C ALA A 205 7.54 -21.76 -9.21
N GLY A 206 8.67 -22.40 -8.89
CA GLY A 206 9.52 -23.09 -9.87
C GLY A 206 10.44 -22.17 -10.69
N TYR A 207 10.51 -20.88 -10.37
CA TYR A 207 11.41 -19.94 -11.04
C TYR A 207 12.79 -19.90 -10.40
N ASN A 208 13.77 -20.57 -11.03
CA ASN A 208 15.14 -20.74 -10.50
C ASN A 208 16.22 -19.92 -11.24
N LYS A 209 15.85 -18.93 -12.06
CA LYS A 209 16.81 -18.14 -12.87
C LYS A 209 17.15 -16.78 -12.26
N GLY A 210 18.36 -16.31 -12.56
CA GLY A 210 19.04 -15.26 -11.82
C GLY A 210 18.44 -13.86 -11.98
N ARG A 211 18.09 -13.24 -10.85
CA ARG A 211 17.65 -11.83 -10.67
C ARG A 211 18.26 -10.83 -11.64
N HIS A 212 19.58 -10.95 -11.81
CA HIS A 212 20.35 -10.00 -12.59
C HIS A 212 20.07 -10.13 -14.09
N GLU A 213 19.99 -11.35 -14.61
CA GLU A 213 19.73 -11.60 -16.03
C GLU A 213 18.34 -11.12 -16.41
N ASP A 214 17.33 -11.39 -15.57
CA ASP A 214 15.95 -10.96 -15.82
C ASP A 214 15.79 -9.46 -15.81
N LYS A 215 16.50 -8.77 -14.92
CA LYS A 215 16.53 -7.30 -14.92
C LYS A 215 17.17 -6.75 -16.19
N VAL A 216 18.25 -7.36 -16.66
CA VAL A 216 18.91 -6.99 -17.91
C VAL A 216 17.99 -7.25 -19.10
N ASN A 217 17.36 -8.42 -19.17
CA ASN A 217 16.46 -8.80 -20.25
C ASN A 217 15.17 -7.99 -20.22
N GLY A 218 14.61 -7.70 -19.05
CA GLY A 218 13.49 -6.78 -18.88
C GLY A 218 13.77 -5.40 -19.45
N LYS A 219 14.96 -4.84 -19.21
CA LYS A 219 15.39 -3.58 -19.84
C LYS A 219 15.53 -3.71 -21.37
N LYS A 220 16.06 -4.83 -21.88
CA LYS A 220 16.17 -5.10 -23.32
C LYS A 220 14.78 -5.16 -23.97
N VAL A 221 13.83 -5.88 -23.37
CA VAL A 221 12.44 -6.01 -23.84
C VAL A 221 11.77 -4.64 -23.90
N TRP A 222 11.93 -3.82 -22.85
CA TRP A 222 11.38 -2.46 -22.84
C TRP A 222 11.92 -1.62 -24.02
N ARG A 223 13.24 -1.56 -24.18
CA ARG A 223 13.90 -0.82 -25.28
C ARG A 223 13.52 -1.35 -26.66
N HIS A 224 13.35 -2.66 -26.80
CA HIS A 224 12.85 -3.28 -28.03
C HIS A 224 11.47 -2.76 -28.36
N CYS A 225 10.57 -2.69 -27.38
CA CYS A 225 9.21 -2.20 -27.59
C CYS A 225 9.14 -0.71 -27.90
N GLU A 226 9.95 0.13 -27.24
CA GLU A 226 10.08 1.55 -27.60
C GLU A 226 10.46 1.73 -29.08
N LYS A 227 11.42 0.94 -29.57
CA LYS A 227 11.85 0.95 -30.98
C LYS A 227 10.77 0.41 -31.93
N ALA A 228 10.13 -0.71 -31.58
CA ALA A 228 9.16 -1.38 -32.44
C ALA A 228 7.86 -0.58 -32.65
N VAL A 229 7.43 0.18 -31.65
CA VAL A 229 6.25 1.04 -31.73
C VAL A 229 6.60 2.39 -32.39
N GLY A 230 7.83 2.86 -32.22
CA GLY A 230 8.29 4.15 -32.72
C GLY A 230 7.76 5.28 -31.84
N HIS A 231 8.63 5.88 -31.03
CA HIS A 231 8.36 7.21 -30.51
C HIS A 231 8.42 8.17 -31.70
N LYS A 232 7.27 8.73 -32.11
CA LYS A 232 7.27 10.06 -32.73
C LYS A 232 7.50 11.10 -31.64
#